data_AF-A0A7H8KH90-F1
#
_entry.id   AF-A0A7H8KH90-F1
#
_cell.length_a   1.000
_cell.length_b   1.000
_cell.length_c   1.000
_cell.angle_alpha   90.00
_cell.angle_beta   90.00
_cell.angle_gamma   90.00
#
_symmetry.space_group_name_H-M   'P 1'
#
loop_
_entity.id
_entity.type
_entity.pdbx_description
1 polymer ?
#
loop_
_entity_poly.entity_id
_entity_poly.type
_entity_poly.pdbx_seq_one_letter_code
_entity_poly.pdbx_strand_id
1 'polypeptide(L)'
;MALSRLAQQFADEIRQHDWSDAPYRADRAGHNRADDARNYPQLPQLEPHQTDLVRMNVMWVTAQVLGYNDPNLDVYEYAEACGVDTRTRAGRPRSGSITAGLRTLVDGGYARPGTRFEA
;
A
#
# COMPACT_ATOMS: atom_id res chain seq x y z
N MET A 1 -12.26 1.18 14.82
CA MET A 1 -12.44 -0.17 15.40
C MET A 1 -11.09 -0.82 15.29
N ALA A 2 -10.52 -1.35 16.37
CA ALA A 2 -9.17 -1.90 16.30
C ALA A 2 -9.01 -2.90 15.14
N LEU A 3 -7.99 -2.70 14.30
CA LEU A 3 -7.66 -3.58 13.20
C LEU A 3 -7.52 -5.03 13.70
N SER A 4 -7.92 -5.99 12.87
CA SER A 4 -7.61 -7.39 13.14
C SER A 4 -6.09 -7.57 13.25
N ARG A 5 -5.64 -8.55 14.02
CA ARG A 5 -4.20 -8.81 14.20
C ARG A 5 -3.47 -8.96 12.86
N LEU A 6 -4.08 -9.67 11.91
CA LEU A 6 -3.51 -9.88 10.59
C LEU A 6 -3.41 -8.58 9.79
N ALA A 7 -4.45 -7.75 9.82
CA ALA A 7 -4.43 -6.43 9.18
C ALA A 7 -3.35 -5.54 9.80
N GLN A 8 -3.24 -5.51 11.13
CA GLN A 8 -2.19 -4.72 11.79
C GLN A 8 -0.79 -5.17 11.37
N GLN A 9 -0.52 -6.48 11.32
CA GLN A 9 0.78 -7.00 10.92
C GLN A 9 1.14 -6.65 9.47
N PHE A 10 0.17 -6.69 8.54
CA PHE A 10 0.40 -6.20 7.18
C PHE A 10 0.69 -4.70 7.14
N ALA A 11 -0.08 -3.91 7.90
CA ALA A 11 0.11 -2.46 7.96
C ALA A 11 1.49 -2.09 8.52
N ASP A 12 1.94 -2.77 9.57
CA ASP A 12 3.25 -2.53 10.19
C ASP A 12 4.39 -2.81 9.20
N GLU A 13 4.31 -3.92 8.46
CA GLU A 13 5.30 -4.26 7.42
C GLU A 13 5.29 -3.23 6.28
N ILE A 14 4.10 -2.85 5.78
CA ILE A 14 3.96 -1.85 4.72
C ILE A 14 4.53 -0.50 5.17
N ARG A 15 4.31 -0.12 6.43
CA ARG A 15 4.78 1.16 6.97
C ARG A 15 6.29 1.21 7.11
N GLN A 16 6.91 0.11 7.54
CA GLN A 16 8.35 0.05 7.80
C GLN A 16 9.18 -0.21 6.54
N HIS A 17 8.57 -0.73 5.47
CA HIS A 17 9.26 -0.98 4.22
C HIS A 17 9.82 0.32 3.63
N ASP A 18 11.09 0.30 3.22
CA ASP A 18 11.64 1.36 2.40
C ASP A 18 11.06 1.18 0.99
N TRP A 19 10.21 2.11 0.56
CA TRP A 19 9.60 2.07 -0.77
C TRP A 19 10.40 2.86 -1.81
N SER A 20 11.39 3.65 -1.37
CA SER A 20 12.22 4.46 -2.25
C SER A 20 13.28 3.63 -2.97
N ASP A 21 13.59 2.49 -2.38
CA ASP A 21 14.60 1.52 -2.76
C ASP A 21 14.06 0.13 -2.43
N ALA A 22 14.36 -0.90 -3.20
CA ALA A 22 13.89 -2.25 -2.91
C ALA A 22 15.01 -3.01 -2.18
N PRO A 23 15.06 -3.00 -0.82
CA PRO A 23 16.16 -3.63 -0.08
C PRO A 23 16.29 -5.12 -0.38
N TYR A 24 15.19 -5.75 -0.81
CA TYR A 24 15.12 -7.15 -1.19
C TYR A 24 14.68 -7.27 -2.65
N ARG A 25 15.63 -7.44 -3.57
CA ARG A 25 15.36 -7.69 -4.99
C ARG A 25 15.15 -9.19 -5.26
N ALA A 26 14.30 -9.50 -6.23
CA ALA A 26 14.06 -10.87 -6.67
C ALA A 26 15.32 -11.56 -7.24
N ASP A 27 16.32 -10.77 -7.66
CA ASP A 27 17.63 -11.25 -8.13
C ASP A 27 18.65 -11.50 -7.01
N ARG A 28 18.27 -11.31 -5.74
CA ARG A 28 19.12 -11.47 -4.53
C ARG A 28 20.37 -10.59 -4.51
N ALA A 29 20.49 -9.61 -5.40
CA ALA A 29 21.49 -8.57 -5.26
C ALA A 29 21.00 -7.62 -4.16
N GLY A 30 21.50 -7.79 -2.95
CA GLY A 30 21.26 -6.84 -1.87
C GLY A 30 21.81 -5.49 -2.31
N HIS A 31 20.91 -4.53 -2.54
CA HIS A 31 21.32 -3.16 -2.80
C HIS A 31 21.87 -2.61 -1.49
N ASN A 32 23.18 -2.35 -1.46
CA ASN A 32 23.76 -1.55 -0.41
C ASN A 32 23.86 -0.14 -0.99
N ARG A 33 23.03 0.77 -0.47
CA ARG A 33 22.96 2.18 -0.88
C ARG A 33 24.34 2.86 -0.96
N ALA A 34 25.28 2.46 -0.10
CA ALA A 34 26.63 2.99 -0.10
C ALA A 34 27.49 2.48 -1.28
N ASP A 35 27.24 1.25 -1.74
CA ASP A 35 28.01 0.59 -2.79
C ASP A 35 27.43 0.87 -4.20
N ASP A 36 26.10 1.01 -4.32
CA ASP A 36 25.42 1.24 -5.60
C ASP A 36 25.65 2.64 -6.16
N ALA A 37 25.65 3.67 -5.30
CA ALA A 37 25.93 5.05 -5.70
C ALA A 37 27.34 5.23 -6.32
N ARG A 38 28.27 4.33 -6.01
CA ARG A 38 29.65 4.36 -6.52
C ARG A 38 29.79 3.77 -7.91
N ASN A 39 29.02 2.72 -8.22
CA ASN A 39 29.15 1.95 -9.46
C ASN A 39 28.11 2.32 -10.52
N TYR A 40 26.93 2.79 -10.09
CA TYR A 40 25.81 3.14 -10.97
C TYR A 40 25.10 4.41 -10.49
N PRO A 41 25.74 5.60 -10.63
CA PRO A 41 25.17 6.88 -10.21
C PRO A 41 23.88 7.28 -10.96
N GLN A 42 23.43 6.46 -11.91
CA GLN A 42 22.24 6.67 -12.72
C GLN A 42 21.06 5.78 -12.33
N LEU A 43 21.20 4.85 -11.36
CA LEU A 43 20.04 4.10 -10.85
C LEU A 43 19.18 5.08 -10.04
N PRO A 44 18.06 5.58 -10.58
CA PRO A 44 17.32 6.64 -9.93
C PRO A 44 16.55 6.02 -8.77
N GLN A 45 16.85 6.43 -7.55
CA GLN A 45 15.99 6.20 -6.40
C GLN A 45 14.59 6.76 -6.71
N LEU A 46 13.54 6.10 -6.23
CA LEU A 46 12.20 6.65 -6.39
C LEU A 46 12.07 7.94 -5.60
N GLU A 47 11.53 8.96 -6.23
CA GLU A 47 11.19 10.23 -5.59
C GLU A 47 10.13 9.99 -4.49
N PRO A 48 10.01 10.88 -3.49
CA PRO A 48 9.05 10.71 -2.39
C PRO A 48 7.61 10.48 -2.86
N HIS A 49 7.18 11.19 -3.91
CA HIS A 49 5.83 11.00 -4.46
C HIS A 49 5.65 9.63 -5.14
N GLN A 50 6.69 9.07 -5.76
CA GLN A 50 6.64 7.74 -6.39
C GLN A 50 6.60 6.65 -5.31
N THR A 51 7.40 6.84 -4.26
CA THR A 51 7.42 6.02 -3.04
C THR A 51 6.02 5.92 -2.42
N ASP A 52 5.32 7.06 -2.29
CA ASP A 52 3.96 7.10 -1.74
C ASP A 52 2.93 6.40 -2.65
N LEU A 53 3.07 6.53 -3.98
CA LEU A 53 2.21 5.82 -4.93
C LEU A 53 2.37 4.29 -4.82
N VAL A 54 3.60 3.80 -4.67
CA VAL A 54 3.87 2.36 -4.48
C VAL A 54 3.26 1.88 -3.16
N ARG A 55 3.49 2.60 -2.05
CA ARG A 55 2.88 2.29 -0.75
C ARG A 55 1.36 2.21 -0.84
N MET A 56 0.73 3.19 -1.51
CA MET A 56 -0.72 3.21 -1.72
C MET A 56 -1.21 2.01 -2.55
N ASN A 57 -0.49 1.65 -3.62
CA ASN A 57 -0.84 0.49 -4.45
C ASN A 57 -0.77 -0.82 -3.66
N VAL A 58 0.27 -1.03 -2.85
CA VAL A 58 0.41 -2.23 -2.02
C VAL A 58 -0.65 -2.27 -0.92
N MET A 59 -0.95 -1.11 -0.31
CA MET A 59 -2.07 -0.97 0.62
C MET A 59 -3.39 -1.39 -0.04
N TRP A 60 -3.70 -0.93 -1.26
CA TRP A 60 -4.92 -1.36 -1.97
C TRP A 60 -4.99 -2.86 -2.22
N VAL A 61 -3.89 -3.46 -2.68
CA VAL A 61 -3.84 -4.91 -2.97
C VAL A 61 -4.13 -5.73 -1.71
N THR A 62 -3.50 -5.36 -0.59
CA THR A 62 -3.70 -6.07 0.68
C THR A 62 -5.08 -5.76 1.29
N ALA A 63 -5.54 -4.51 1.24
CA ALA A 63 -6.87 -4.10 1.69
C ALA A 63 -7.99 -4.82 0.92
N GLN A 64 -7.83 -5.09 -0.38
CA GLN A 64 -8.80 -5.86 -1.14
C GLN A 64 -8.99 -7.27 -0.58
N VAL A 65 -7.88 -7.95 -0.24
CA VAL A 65 -7.91 -9.30 0.31
C VAL A 65 -8.46 -9.28 1.73
N LEU A 66 -8.03 -8.33 2.55
CA LEU A 66 -8.50 -8.18 3.92
C LEU A 66 -9.99 -7.85 3.95
N GLY A 67 -10.46 -6.90 3.15
CA GLY A 67 -11.89 -6.53 3.07
C GLY A 67 -12.78 -7.66 2.54
N TYR A 68 -12.28 -8.51 1.65
CA TYR A 68 -13.00 -9.71 1.23
C TYR A 68 -13.17 -10.73 2.36
N ASN A 69 -12.14 -10.91 3.21
CA ASN A 69 -12.19 -11.86 4.32
C ASN A 69 -12.86 -11.29 5.58
N ASP A 70 -12.79 -9.98 5.76
CA ASP A 70 -13.40 -9.22 6.86
C ASP A 70 -14.21 -8.04 6.30
N PRO A 71 -15.52 -8.23 6.09
CA PRO A 71 -16.40 -7.17 5.59
C PRO A 71 -16.47 -5.93 6.49
N ASN A 72 -16.03 -6.01 7.75
CA ASN A 72 -16.05 -4.88 8.70
C ASN A 72 -14.75 -4.07 8.71
N LEU A 73 -13.80 -4.37 7.81
CA LEU A 73 -12.53 -3.65 7.70
C LEU A 73 -12.76 -2.16 7.48
N ASP A 74 -12.27 -1.32 8.41
CA ASP A 74 -12.14 0.12 8.17
C ASP A 74 -10.88 0.38 7.34
N VAL A 75 -11.07 0.58 6.03
CA VAL A 75 -9.97 0.83 5.08
C VAL A 75 -9.21 2.10 5.42
N TYR A 76 -9.86 3.13 5.97
CA TYR A 76 -9.18 4.37 6.32
C TYR A 76 -8.25 4.15 7.51
N GLU A 77 -8.72 3.43 8.53
CA GLU A 77 -7.89 3.05 9.69
C GLU A 77 -6.71 2.17 9.25
N TYR A 78 -6.94 1.22 8.33
CA TYR A 78 -5.89 0.39 7.75
C TYR A 78 -4.88 1.22 6.93
N ALA A 79 -5.34 2.16 6.13
CA ALA A 79 -4.48 3.03 5.33
C ALA A 79 -3.59 3.93 6.20
N GLU A 80 -4.13 4.49 7.28
CA GLU A 80 -3.35 5.27 8.25
C GLU A 80 -2.27 4.41 8.94
N ALA A 81 -2.62 3.19 9.33
CA ALA A 81 -1.68 2.24 9.90
C ALA A 81 -0.55 1.91 8.91
N CYS A 82 -0.87 1.72 7.62
CA CYS A 82 0.11 1.53 6.54
C CYS A 82 1.01 2.75 6.30
N GLY A 83 0.71 3.92 6.88
CA GLY A 83 1.46 5.16 6.64
C GLY A 83 1.08 5.86 5.32
N VAL A 84 -0.15 5.65 4.83
CA VAL A 84 -0.72 6.37 3.69
C VAL A 84 -1.44 7.61 4.20
N ASP A 85 -1.25 8.76 3.54
CA ASP A 85 -2.02 9.97 3.86
C ASP A 85 -3.48 9.80 3.41
N THR A 86 -4.38 9.76 4.38
CA THR A 86 -5.82 9.61 4.16
C THR A 86 -6.54 10.92 3.90
N ARG A 87 -5.82 12.05 3.87
CA ARG A 87 -6.40 13.37 3.63
C ARG A 87 -6.44 13.71 2.15
N THR A 88 -7.43 14.50 1.77
CA THR A 88 -7.49 15.10 0.44
C THR A 88 -6.37 16.12 0.26
N ARG A 89 -6.10 16.53 -1.00
CA ARG A 89 -5.18 17.63 -1.31
C ARG A 89 -5.56 18.95 -0.59
N ALA A 90 -6.83 19.14 -0.25
CA ALA A 90 -7.33 20.29 0.51
C ALA A 90 -7.26 20.08 2.04
N GLY A 91 -6.63 19.02 2.53
CA GLY A 91 -6.47 18.70 3.95
C GLY A 91 -7.71 18.10 4.62
N ARG A 92 -8.83 17.93 3.88
CA ARG A 92 -10.04 17.30 4.43
C ARG A 92 -9.81 15.81 4.72
N PRO A 93 -10.38 15.27 5.82
CA PRO A 93 -10.27 13.85 6.13
C PRO A 93 -10.95 12.98 5.07
N ARG A 94 -10.52 11.71 4.98
CA ARG A 94 -11.10 10.66 4.12
C ARG A 94 -11.11 11.00 2.62
N SER A 95 -9.93 10.99 2.03
CA SER A 95 -9.74 11.08 0.58
C SER A 95 -10.38 9.91 -0.16
N GLY A 96 -11.06 10.20 -1.27
CA GLY A 96 -11.59 9.17 -2.17
C GLY A 96 -10.49 8.34 -2.85
N SER A 97 -9.24 8.81 -2.86
CA SER A 97 -8.11 8.01 -3.34
C SER A 97 -7.96 6.71 -2.54
N ILE A 98 -8.25 6.71 -1.24
CA ILE A 98 -8.09 5.52 -0.40
C ILE A 98 -8.96 4.36 -0.88
N THR A 99 -10.18 4.64 -1.35
CA THR A 99 -11.11 3.63 -1.84
C THR A 99 -11.03 3.40 -3.35
N ALA A 100 -10.38 4.28 -4.11
CA ALA A 100 -10.37 4.23 -5.58
C ALA A 100 -9.72 2.98 -6.18
N GLY A 101 -8.74 2.39 -5.49
CA GLY A 101 -8.10 1.14 -5.92
C GLY A 101 -8.82 -0.14 -5.45
N LEU A 102 -9.90 0.00 -4.69
CA LEU A 102 -10.68 -1.12 -4.17
C LEU A 102 -11.82 -1.46 -5.11
N ARG A 103 -12.07 -2.76 -5.22
CA ARG A 103 -13.16 -3.33 -6.01
C ARG A 103 -14.32 -3.65 -5.08
N THR A 104 -15.19 -2.66 -4.88
CA THR A 104 -16.41 -2.78 -4.08
C THR A 104 -17.59 -3.17 -4.95
N LEU A 105 -18.44 -4.07 -4.46
CA LEU A 105 -19.68 -4.52 -5.10
C LEU A 105 -20.85 -3.60 -4.73
N VAL A 106 -21.97 -3.76 -5.43
CA VAL A 106 -23.18 -2.93 -5.24
C VAL A 106 -23.77 -3.10 -3.82
N ASP A 107 -23.56 -4.25 -3.20
CA ASP A 107 -23.99 -4.56 -1.83
C ASP A 107 -23.04 -4.02 -0.73
N GLY A 108 -21.96 -3.31 -1.12
CA GLY A 108 -20.95 -2.80 -0.20
C GLY A 108 -19.87 -3.82 0.17
N GLY A 109 -19.95 -5.05 -0.35
CA GLY A 109 -18.92 -6.07 -0.19
C GLY A 109 -17.70 -5.84 -1.08
N TYR A 110 -16.67 -6.66 -0.92
CA TYR A 110 -15.47 -6.64 -1.77
C TYR A 110 -15.55 -7.75 -2.82
N ALA A 111 -15.07 -7.46 -4.03
CA ALA A 111 -14.91 -8.47 -5.06
C ALA A 111 -13.89 -9.55 -4.64
N ARG A 112 -14.09 -10.78 -5.13
CA ARG A 112 -13.24 -11.92 -4.85
C ARG A 112 -11.78 -11.64 -5.27
N PRO A 113 -10.78 -11.92 -4.42
CA PRO A 113 -9.37 -11.84 -4.80
C PRO A 113 -9.03 -12.78 -5.97
N GLY A 114 -8.10 -12.35 -6.82
CA GLY A 114 -7.65 -13.13 -7.98
C GLY A 114 -8.58 -13.09 -9.20
N THR A 115 -9.74 -12.44 -9.11
CA THR A 115 -10.61 -12.21 -10.27
C THR A 115 -10.37 -10.82 -10.85
N ARG A 116 -10.52 -10.69 -12.18
CA ARG A 116 -10.65 -9.38 -12.80
C ARG A 116 -11.99 -8.78 -12.39
N PHE A 117 -12.03 -7.47 -12.15
CA PHE A 117 -13.30 -6.76 -12.04
C PHE A 117 -13.88 -6.69 -13.45
N GLU A 118 -14.98 -7.39 -13.68
CA GLU A 118 -15.85 -7.08 -14.81
C GLU A 118 -16.83 -6.05 -14.28
N ALA A 119 -16.70 -4.82 -14.78
CA ALA A 119 -17.56 -3.70 -14.44
C ALA A 119 -18.91 -3.81 -15.17
#